data_AF-A0A962GB97-F1
#
_entry.id   AF-A0A962GB97-F1
#
_cell.length_a   1.000
_cell.length_b   1.000
_cell.length_c   1.000
_cell.angle_alpha   90.00
_cell.angle_beta   90.00
_cell.angle_gamma   90.00
#
_symmetry.space_group_name_H-M   'P 1'
#
loop_
_entity.id
_entity.type
_entity.pdbx_description
1 polymer ?
#
loop_
_entity_poly.entity_id
_entity_poly.type
_entity_poly.pdbx_seq_one_letter_code
_entity_poly.pdbx_strand_id
1 'polypeptide(L)'
;MFPLYQKECPELSPVLLHSGLRADVKEAARARLLGGHSKVIVCVDMLGEGFDFPSLKIAAVHDAHKSLPVTLQFVGRFTRAGSVPLGDATVVANIADESVRSEISRLYSQDADWDQLIEGSYESSVG
;
A
#
# COMPACT_ATOMS: atom_id res chain seq x y z
N MET A 1 -1.89 -8.00 11.69
CA MET A 1 -2.54 -7.05 10.76
C MET A 1 -3.80 -7.61 10.09
N PHE A 2 -3.72 -8.73 9.35
CA PHE A 2 -4.86 -9.25 8.58
C PHE A 2 -6.17 -9.50 9.37
N PRO A 3 -6.17 -10.09 10.58
CA PRO A 3 -7.40 -10.27 11.36
C PRO A 3 -8.12 -8.96 11.70
N LEU A 4 -7.38 -7.84 11.81
CA LEU A 4 -7.98 -6.53 12.04
C LEU A 4 -8.82 -6.10 10.84
N TYR A 5 -8.27 -6.19 9.62
CA TYR A 5 -9.02 -5.86 8.41
C TYR A 5 -10.25 -6.76 8.22
N GLN A 6 -10.15 -8.04 8.55
CA GLN A 6 -11.31 -8.95 8.51
C GLN A 6 -12.41 -8.55 9.50
N LYS A 7 -12.03 -8.03 10.67
CA LYS A 7 -12.96 -7.60 11.72
C LYS A 7 -13.60 -6.25 11.43
N GLU A 8 -12.79 -5.27 10.99
CA GLU A 8 -13.20 -3.88 10.85
C GLU A 8 -13.84 -3.58 9.48
N CYS A 9 -13.49 -4.34 8.42
CA CYS A 9 -14.01 -4.12 7.07
C CYS A 9 -14.41 -5.44 6.35
N PRO A 10 -15.25 -6.30 6.96
CA PRO A 10 -15.66 -7.56 6.35
C PRO A 10 -16.35 -7.39 4.98
N GLU A 11 -17.06 -6.28 4.78
CA GLU A 11 -17.75 -5.92 3.54
C GLU A 11 -16.80 -5.71 2.35
N LEU A 12 -15.53 -5.40 2.61
CA LEU A 12 -14.49 -5.25 1.58
C LEU A 12 -13.87 -6.60 1.19
N SER A 13 -14.27 -7.69 1.84
CA SER A 13 -13.78 -9.05 1.63
C SER A 13 -12.24 -9.13 1.61
N PRO A 14 -11.54 -8.78 2.70
CA PRO A 14 -10.08 -8.73 2.72
C PRO A 14 -9.45 -10.09 2.40
N VAL A 15 -8.40 -10.09 1.59
CA VAL A 15 -7.60 -11.29 1.29
C VAL A 15 -6.15 -11.11 1.73
N LEU A 16 -5.51 -12.21 2.14
CA LEU A 16 -4.11 -12.24 2.54
C LEU A 16 -3.26 -12.86 1.43
N LEU A 17 -2.14 -12.23 1.11
CA LEU A 17 -1.15 -12.79 0.20
C LEU A 17 0.26 -12.72 0.82
N HIS A 18 0.90 -13.86 0.99
CA HIS A 18 2.29 -13.94 1.44
C HIS A 18 3.06 -15.05 0.73
N SER A 19 4.39 -14.98 0.79
CA SER A 19 5.30 -15.84 0.01
C SER A 19 5.12 -17.33 0.29
N GLY A 20 4.85 -17.69 1.55
CA GLY A 20 4.59 -19.07 1.99
C GLY A 20 3.24 -19.68 1.61
N LEU A 21 2.34 -18.95 0.93
CA LEU A 21 1.08 -19.55 0.45
C LEU A 21 1.33 -20.49 -0.74
N ARG A 22 0.55 -21.58 -0.81
CA ARG A 22 0.51 -22.45 -1.98
C ARG A 22 0.06 -21.67 -3.21
N ALA A 23 0.56 -22.04 -4.39
CA ALA A 23 0.29 -21.34 -5.64
C ALA A 23 -1.21 -21.24 -5.97
N ASP A 24 -1.98 -22.31 -5.74
CA ASP A 24 -3.43 -22.33 -5.94
C ASP A 24 -4.16 -21.32 -5.05
N VAL A 25 -3.73 -21.16 -3.80
CA VAL A 25 -4.29 -20.17 -2.86
C VAL A 25 -3.94 -18.75 -3.30
N LYS A 26 -2.70 -18.52 -3.76
CA LYS A 26 -2.29 -17.23 -4.33
C LYS A 26 -3.15 -16.86 -5.53
N GLU A 27 -3.34 -17.78 -6.48
CA GLU A 27 -4.16 -17.55 -7.67
C GLU A 27 -5.63 -17.32 -7.35
N ALA A 28 -6.21 -18.05 -6.39
CA ALA A 28 -7.58 -17.81 -5.95
C ALA A 28 -7.77 -16.41 -5.34
N ALA A 29 -6.81 -15.93 -4.54
CA ALA A 29 -6.83 -14.57 -3.99
C ALA A 29 -6.71 -13.52 -5.10
N ARG A 30 -5.80 -13.72 -6.07
CA ARG A 30 -5.65 -12.85 -7.25
C ARG A 30 -6.94 -12.77 -8.06
N ALA A 31 -7.58 -13.91 -8.33
CA ALA A 31 -8.84 -13.97 -9.08
C ALA A 31 -9.97 -13.21 -8.38
N ARG A 32 -10.07 -13.29 -7.05
CA ARG A 32 -11.07 -12.53 -6.27
C ARG A 32 -10.85 -11.02 -6.36
N LEU A 33 -9.59 -10.56 -6.35
CA LEU A 33 -9.26 -9.15 -6.50
C LEU A 33 -9.55 -8.63 -7.91
N LEU A 34 -9.11 -9.36 -8.94
CA LEU A 34 -9.32 -8.99 -10.34
C LEU A 34 -10.81 -9.02 -10.73
N GLY A 35 -11.58 -9.96 -10.16
CA GLY A 35 -13.03 -10.02 -10.32
C GLY A 35 -13.81 -8.98 -9.49
N GLY A 36 -13.13 -8.14 -8.70
CA GLY A 36 -13.77 -7.13 -7.85
C GLY A 36 -14.54 -7.70 -6.65
N HIS A 37 -14.43 -9.00 -6.37
CA HIS A 37 -15.02 -9.67 -5.21
C HIS A 37 -14.26 -9.36 -3.91
N SER A 38 -13.04 -8.85 -4.02
CA SER A 38 -12.25 -8.33 -2.92
C SER A 38 -11.76 -6.94 -3.28
N LYS A 39 -11.84 -6.02 -2.32
CA LYS A 39 -11.40 -4.62 -2.46
C LYS A 39 -10.16 -4.31 -1.63
N VAL A 40 -9.74 -5.24 -0.77
CA VAL A 40 -8.60 -5.08 0.14
C VAL A 40 -7.70 -6.30 0.04
N ILE A 41 -6.41 -6.06 -0.16
CA ILE A 41 -5.37 -7.07 -0.05
C ILE A 41 -4.35 -6.66 1.00
N VAL A 42 -4.00 -7.61 1.87
CA VAL A 42 -2.86 -7.50 2.78
C VAL A 42 -1.72 -8.32 2.19
N CYS A 43 -0.64 -7.64 1.79
CA CYS A 43 0.55 -8.27 1.21
C CYS A 43 1.68 -8.30 2.23
N VAL A 44 2.31 -9.47 2.41
CA VAL A 44 3.49 -9.64 3.28
C VAL A 44 4.57 -10.37 2.50
N ASP A 45 5.77 -9.78 2.41
CA ASP A 45 6.94 -10.38 1.70
C ASP A 45 6.76 -10.65 0.19
N MET A 46 5.79 -10.01 -0.45
CA MET A 46 5.41 -10.27 -1.85
C MET A 46 5.83 -9.16 -2.84
N LEU A 47 6.65 -8.20 -2.40
CA LEU A 47 6.99 -6.98 -3.13
C LEU A 47 7.76 -7.18 -4.46
N GLY A 48 8.08 -8.42 -4.85
CA GLY A 48 8.78 -8.74 -6.11
C GLY A 48 8.02 -9.66 -7.09
N GLU A 49 6.90 -10.28 -6.70
CA GLU A 49 6.26 -11.37 -7.48
C GLU A 49 5.33 -10.88 -8.62
N GLY A 50 5.73 -9.87 -9.40
CA GLY A 50 4.95 -9.43 -10.58
C GLY A 50 3.55 -8.94 -10.22
N PHE A 51 3.46 -8.21 -9.11
CA PHE A 51 2.21 -7.67 -8.57
C PHE A 51 1.82 -6.41 -9.34
N ASP A 52 0.67 -6.43 -10.01
CA ASP A 52 0.10 -5.28 -10.72
C ASP A 52 -1.42 -5.35 -10.58
N PHE A 53 -2.01 -4.39 -9.86
CA PHE A 53 -3.45 -4.28 -9.67
C PHE A 53 -3.87 -2.82 -9.89
N PRO A 54 -4.02 -2.38 -11.15
CA PRO A 54 -4.29 -0.99 -11.48
C PRO A 54 -5.63 -0.48 -10.91
N SER A 55 -6.50 -1.39 -10.45
CA SER A 55 -7.75 -1.08 -9.76
C SER A 55 -7.58 -0.73 -8.27
N LEU A 56 -6.43 -0.95 -7.67
CA LEU A 56 -6.13 -0.49 -6.31
C LEU A 56 -5.60 0.95 -6.36
N LYS A 57 -6.13 1.80 -5.49
CA LYS A 57 -5.74 3.22 -5.41
C LYS A 57 -5.26 3.67 -4.04
N ILE A 58 -5.42 2.84 -3.01
CA ILE A 58 -4.96 3.15 -1.66
C ILE A 58 -3.97 2.08 -1.23
N ALA A 59 -2.79 2.51 -0.80
CA ALA A 59 -1.77 1.65 -0.20
C ALA A 59 -1.48 2.09 1.24
N ALA A 60 -1.54 1.15 2.17
CA ALA A 60 -1.18 1.38 3.57
C ALA A 60 0.11 0.63 3.91
N VAL A 61 1.13 1.34 4.38
CA VAL A 61 2.42 0.78 4.79
C VAL A 61 2.41 0.60 6.30
N HIS A 62 2.37 -0.66 6.73
CA HIS A 62 2.32 -1.02 8.15
C HIS A 62 3.69 -1.36 8.74
N ASP A 63 4.61 -1.89 7.92
CA ASP A 63 5.94 -2.31 8.35
C ASP A 63 6.89 -2.28 7.14
N ALA A 64 7.91 -1.42 7.19
CA ALA A 64 8.88 -1.22 6.11
C ALA A 64 10.09 -2.17 6.22
N HIS A 65 9.90 -3.42 6.63
CA HIS A 65 10.98 -4.40 6.85
C HIS A 65 12.00 -4.60 5.71
N LYS A 66 11.73 -4.18 4.47
CA LYS A 66 12.63 -4.33 3.30
C LYS A 66 12.96 -3.03 2.55
N SER A 67 12.71 -1.90 3.20
CA SER A 67 12.83 -0.52 2.71
C SER A 67 11.62 0.06 1.98
N LEU A 68 11.19 1.23 2.41
CA LEU A 68 10.14 2.05 1.84
C LEU A 68 10.35 2.37 0.36
N PRO A 69 11.56 2.58 -0.18
CA PRO A 69 11.75 2.73 -1.63
C PRO A 69 11.23 1.53 -2.44
N VAL A 70 11.41 0.29 -1.97
CA VAL A 70 10.82 -0.90 -2.63
C VAL A 70 9.30 -0.87 -2.55
N THR A 71 8.77 -0.44 -1.40
CA THR A 71 7.33 -0.26 -1.19
C THR A 71 6.77 0.83 -2.11
N LEU A 72 7.48 1.94 -2.32
CA LEU A 72 7.07 3.05 -3.17
C LEU A 72 7.22 2.75 -4.66
N GLN A 73 8.27 2.04 -5.06
CA GLN A 73 8.38 1.51 -6.43
C GLN A 73 7.22 0.57 -6.77
N PHE A 74 6.76 -0.20 -5.79
CA PHE A 74 5.57 -1.03 -5.90
C PHE A 74 4.28 -0.21 -5.93
N VAL A 75 4.15 0.81 -5.07
CA VAL A 75 3.05 1.78 -5.13
C VAL A 75 2.96 2.42 -6.51
N GLY A 76 4.09 2.80 -7.12
CA GLY A 76 4.15 3.38 -8.46
C GLY A 76 3.59 2.48 -9.57
N ARG A 77 3.33 1.20 -9.30
CA ARG A 77 2.60 0.32 -10.22
C ARG A 77 1.08 0.51 -10.12
N PHE A 78 0.55 0.93 -8.96
CA PHE A 78 -0.88 1.22 -8.76
C PHE A 78 -1.31 2.62 -9.20
N THR A 79 -0.35 3.56 -9.30
CA THR A 79 -0.59 4.92 -9.82
C THR A 79 -0.93 4.93 -11.32
N ARG A 80 -0.71 3.81 -12.03
CA ARG A 80 -1.05 3.68 -13.45
C ARG A 80 -2.55 3.88 -13.65
N ALA A 81 -2.89 4.72 -14.62
CA ALA A 81 -4.26 4.90 -15.06
C ALA A 81 -4.78 3.55 -15.58
N GLY A 82 -5.77 2.99 -14.90
CA GLY A 82 -6.53 1.87 -15.42
C GLY A 82 -7.45 2.34 -16.55
N SER A 83 -8.08 1.41 -17.26
CA SER A 83 -9.11 1.71 -18.25
C SER A 83 -10.33 2.42 -17.67
N VAL A 84 -10.52 2.34 -16.34
CA VAL A 84 -11.54 3.07 -15.57
C VAL A 84 -10.85 4.13 -14.71
N PRO A 85 -11.26 5.41 -14.78
CA PRO A 85 -10.74 6.44 -13.89
C PRO A 85 -11.24 6.16 -12.46
N LEU A 86 -10.31 5.79 -11.57
CA LEU A 86 -10.59 5.41 -10.18
C LEU A 86 -10.09 6.45 -9.16
N GLY A 87 -9.71 7.65 -9.62
CA GLY A 87 -9.15 8.72 -8.80
C GLY A 87 -7.65 8.59 -8.59
N ASP A 88 -7.11 9.53 -7.79
CA ASP A 88 -5.68 9.61 -7.49
C ASP A 88 -5.24 8.48 -6.56
N ALA A 89 -4.01 8.00 -6.77
CA ALA A 89 -3.42 7.02 -5.88
C ALA A 89 -2.93 7.70 -4.60
N THR A 90 -3.24 7.11 -3.45
CA THR A 90 -2.87 7.61 -2.12
C THR A 90 -2.07 6.56 -1.36
N VAL A 91 -1.00 7.01 -0.70
CA VAL A 91 -0.20 6.18 0.23
C VAL A 91 -0.37 6.71 1.64
N VAL A 92 -0.61 5.81 2.59
CA VAL A 92 -0.64 6.11 4.01
C VAL A 92 0.48 5.32 4.70
N ALA A 93 1.34 6.02 5.44
CA ALA A 93 2.45 5.43 6.17
C ALA A 93 2.57 6.06 7.56
N ASN A 94 3.01 5.29 8.55
CA ASN A 94 3.24 5.81 9.90
C ASN A 94 4.57 6.57 9.96
N ILE A 95 4.52 7.90 9.87
CA ILE A 95 5.71 8.77 9.96
C ILE A 95 6.29 8.89 11.38
N ALA A 96 5.56 8.43 12.41
CA ALA A 96 6.10 8.36 13.78
C ALA A 96 7.08 7.19 13.96
N ASP A 97 7.12 6.26 13.01
CA ASP A 97 8.17 5.26 12.92
C ASP A 97 9.43 5.89 12.32
N GLU A 98 10.51 5.94 13.10
CA GLU A 98 11.78 6.56 12.70
C GLU A 98 12.39 5.87 11.46
N SER A 99 12.17 4.56 11.28
CA SER A 99 12.66 3.84 10.10
C SER A 99 11.94 4.34 8.83
N VAL A 100 10.62 4.44 8.86
CA VAL A 100 9.80 4.99 7.76
C VAL A 100 10.18 6.45 7.49
N ARG A 101 10.31 7.27 8.55
CA ARG A 101 10.70 8.68 8.42
C ARG A 101 12.06 8.84 7.75
N SER A 102 13.05 8.06 8.16
CA SER A 102 14.40 8.11 7.58
C SER A 102 14.41 7.71 6.09
N GLU A 103 13.54 6.78 5.69
CA GLU A 103 13.47 6.32 4.31
C GLU A 103 12.70 7.27 3.40
N ILE A 104 11.59 7.86 3.89
CA ILE A 104 10.93 9.00 3.27
C ILE A 104 11.96 10.11 3.06
N SER A 105 12.72 10.42 4.11
CA SER A 105 13.75 11.45 4.07
C SER A 105 14.78 11.19 2.98
N ARG A 106 15.30 9.97 2.92
CA ARG A 106 16.29 9.58 1.93
C ARG A 106 15.72 9.62 0.51
N LEU A 107 14.46 9.26 0.31
CA LEU A 107 13.80 9.32 -0.99
C LEU A 107 13.67 10.78 -1.48
N TYR A 108 13.13 11.67 -0.65
CA TYR A 108 12.90 13.07 -1.03
C TYR A 108 14.17 13.93 -1.00
N SER A 109 15.22 13.55 -0.28
CA SER A 109 16.54 14.20 -0.42
C SER A 109 17.19 14.02 -1.80
N GLN A 110 16.70 13.06 -2.60
CA GLN A 110 17.17 12.84 -3.98
C GLN A 110 16.41 13.71 -5.00
N ASP A 111 15.18 14.12 -4.68
CA ASP A 111 14.34 15.04 -5.47
C ASP A 111 14.05 16.29 -4.64
N ALA A 112 14.97 17.25 -4.72
CA ALA A 112 15.01 18.48 -3.93
C ALA A 112 13.70 19.29 -3.98
N ASP A 113 12.83 19.12 -2.99
CA ASP A 113 11.97 20.17 -2.43
C ASP A 113 11.25 19.60 -1.19
N TRP A 114 11.90 19.80 -0.04
CA TRP A 114 11.48 19.23 1.24
C TRP A 114 10.34 19.99 1.93
N ASP A 115 10.20 21.27 1.63
CA ASP A 115 9.38 22.16 2.44
C ASP A 115 7.87 22.03 2.15
N GLN A 116 7.47 21.44 1.02
CA GLN A 116 6.04 21.37 0.61
C GLN A 116 5.31 20.06 0.97
N LEU A 117 6.04 18.98 1.31
CA LEU A 117 5.45 17.64 1.46
C LEU A 117 5.08 17.25 2.90
N ILE A 118 5.64 17.93 3.91
CA ILE A 118 5.36 17.64 5.33
C ILE A 118 4.17 18.46 5.87
N GLU A 119 3.71 19.47 5.13
CA GLU A 119 2.61 20.36 5.55
C GLU A 119 1.22 19.71 5.58
N GLY A 120 1.07 18.44 5.19
CA GLY A 120 -0.23 17.77 5.09
C GLY A 120 -0.84 17.19 6.38
N SER A 121 -0.22 17.27 7.56
CA SER A 121 -0.84 16.68 8.77
C SER A 121 -0.46 17.29 10.13
N TYR A 122 -0.12 18.58 10.16
CA TYR A 122 -0.08 19.34 11.42
C TYR A 122 -1.05 20.53 11.42
N GLU A 123 -2.18 20.46 10.72
CA GLU A 123 -3.28 21.40 10.95
C GLU A 123 -4.44 20.74 11.70
N SER A 124 -4.52 21.12 12.98
CA SER A 124 -5.73 21.19 13.80
C SER A 124 -6.34 19.88 14.30
N SER A 125 -5.74 19.35 15.37
CA SER A 125 -6.48 18.84 16.52
C SER A 125 -5.93 19.44 17.80
N VAL A 126 -6.01 20.77 17.88
CA VAL A 126 -6.14 21.48 19.15
C VAL A 126 -7.48 22.20 19.08
N GLY A 127 -8.45 21.65 19.81
CA GLY A 127 -9.82 22.12 19.94
C GLY A 127 -10.57 21.16 20.83
#